data_AF-D8QZZ7-F1
#
_entry.id   AF-D8QZZ7-F1
#
_cell.length_a   1.000
_cell.length_b   1.000
_cell.length_c   1.000
_cell.angle_alpha   90.00
_cell.angle_beta   90.00
_cell.angle_gamma   90.00
#
_symmetry.space_group_name_H-M   'P 1'
#
loop_
_entity.id
_entity.type
_entity.pdbx_description
1 polymer ?
#
loop_
_entity_poly.entity_id
_entity_poly.type
_entity_poly.pdbx_seq_one_letter_code
_entity_poly.pdbx_strand_id
1 'polypeptide(L)'
;MAYSCFSAQSRQWLAFLDESLLEELTKPQPILVLSSEQQEQVQLQHGSCFRPRDDATSSKAVREKMRRDKLNDKFLELSGALEPGRPLKSDKSAILIEAACVLLQLRQEAQQLKESNDKLREAQSKAKQLLSLASAD
;
A
#
# COMPACT_ATOMS: atom_id res chain seq x y z
N MET A 1 29.17 -1.63 -26.67
CA MET A 1 28.54 -0.41 -26.12
C MET A 1 27.03 -0.65 -25.97
N ALA A 2 26.58 -1.20 -24.86
CA ALA A 2 25.16 -1.51 -24.67
C ALA A 2 24.75 -1.43 -23.19
N TYR A 3 24.83 -0.24 -22.59
CA TYR A 3 24.20 0.05 -21.29
C TYR A 3 23.80 1.54 -21.22
N SER A 4 22.99 2.00 -22.17
CA SER A 4 22.52 3.39 -22.20
C SER A 4 21.05 3.49 -22.59
N CYS A 5 20.21 2.60 -22.05
CA CYS A 5 18.77 2.71 -22.22
C CYS A 5 17.99 2.27 -20.97
N PHE A 6 18.32 2.84 -19.81
CA PHE A 6 17.29 3.05 -18.78
C PHE A 6 16.58 4.34 -19.21
N SER A 7 15.33 4.22 -19.67
CA SER A 7 14.59 5.36 -20.21
C SER A 7 14.53 6.49 -19.18
N ALA A 8 14.36 7.74 -19.63
CA ALA A 8 14.15 8.87 -18.73
C ALA A 8 13.02 8.60 -17.71
N GLN A 9 12.03 7.77 -18.10
CA GLN A 9 10.94 7.32 -17.25
C GLN A 9 11.39 6.40 -16.11
N SER A 10 12.37 5.53 -16.35
CA SER A 10 12.94 4.67 -15.32
C SER A 10 13.81 5.45 -14.32
N ARG A 11 14.46 6.54 -14.76
CA ARG A 11 15.16 7.48 -13.86
C ARG A 11 14.17 8.30 -13.02
N GLN A 12 13.03 8.67 -13.59
CA GLN A 12 11.97 9.39 -12.88
C GLN A 12 11.27 8.51 -11.83
N TRP A 13 11.11 7.21 -12.10
CA TRP A 13 10.66 6.23 -11.10
C TRP A 13 11.64 6.07 -9.94
N LEU A 14 12.95 6.04 -10.22
CA LEU A 14 13.97 6.00 -9.17
C LEU A 14 14.02 7.29 -8.35
N ALA A 15 13.77 8.46 -8.96
CA ALA A 15 13.67 9.74 -8.28
C ALA A 15 12.41 9.87 -7.39
N PHE A 16 11.31 9.22 -7.76
CA PHE A 16 10.09 9.14 -6.94
C PHE A 16 10.28 8.21 -5.72
N LEU A 17 11.15 7.21 -5.86
CA LEU A 17 11.58 6.30 -4.78
C LEU A 17 12.75 6.85 -3.96
N ASP A 18 13.31 8.00 -4.36
CA ASP A 18 14.44 8.66 -3.70
C ASP A 18 13.90 9.39 -2.45
N GLU A 19 14.32 8.86 -1.31
CA GLU A 19 14.19 9.39 0.05
C GLU A 19 12.78 9.55 0.65
N SER A 20 11.85 10.32 0.08
CA SER A 20 10.69 10.82 0.87
C SER A 20 9.54 9.83 1.03
N LEU A 21 9.22 9.03 -0.01
CA LEU A 21 8.12 8.06 0.04
C LEU A 21 8.50 6.77 0.76
N LEU A 22 9.80 6.45 0.76
CA LEU A 22 10.30 5.25 1.39
C LEU A 22 10.38 5.42 2.92
N GLU A 23 10.72 6.61 3.44
CA GLU A 23 10.56 6.93 4.86
C GLU A 23 9.09 6.92 5.30
N GLU A 24 8.17 7.38 4.45
CA GLU A 24 6.74 7.38 4.77
C GLU A 24 6.15 5.95 4.79
N LEU A 25 6.59 5.06 3.88
CA LEU A 25 6.14 3.67 3.82
C LEU A 25 6.80 2.74 4.85
N THR A 26 8.00 3.10 5.35
CA THR A 26 8.76 2.30 6.33
C THR A 26 8.66 2.79 7.76
N LYS A 27 8.01 3.94 8.01
CA LYS A 27 7.64 4.34 9.36
C LYS A 27 6.74 3.25 9.97
N PRO A 28 7.12 2.62 11.09
CA PRO A 28 6.23 1.70 11.78
C PRO A 28 5.07 2.54 12.31
N GLN A 29 3.96 2.58 11.56
CA GLN A 29 2.70 3.01 12.12
C GLN A 29 2.32 1.94 13.16
N PRO A 30 2.04 2.32 14.41
CA PRO A 30 1.54 1.36 15.37
C PRO A 30 0.28 0.75 14.75
N ILE A 31 0.28 -0.56 14.54
CA ILE A 31 -0.97 -1.30 14.42
C ILE A 31 -1.61 -1.08 15.77
N LEU A 32 -2.52 -0.11 15.84
CA LEU A 32 -3.42 0.01 16.97
C LEU A 32 -4.19 -1.32 16.97
N VAL A 33 -3.69 -2.26 17.77
CA VAL A 33 -4.52 -3.28 18.36
C VAL A 33 -5.72 -2.51 18.89
N LEU A 34 -6.88 -2.75 18.31
CA LEU A 34 -8.14 -2.18 18.77
C LEU A 34 -8.32 -2.65 20.21
N SER A 35 -7.78 -1.89 21.17
CA SER A 35 -8.11 -2.05 22.57
C SER A 35 -9.61 -1.85 22.69
N SER A 36 -10.26 -2.82 23.32
CA SER A 36 -11.70 -3.02 23.50
C SER A 36 -12.45 -1.90 24.25
N GLU A 37 -11.93 -0.67 24.29
CA GLU A 37 -12.41 0.40 25.17
C GLU A 37 -13.17 1.54 24.45
N GLN A 38 -13.44 1.43 23.15
CA GLN A 38 -14.26 2.42 22.42
C GLN A 38 -15.70 1.98 22.13
N GLN A 39 -16.19 0.92 22.77
CA GLN A 39 -17.56 0.41 22.55
C GLN A 39 -18.62 0.97 23.52
N GLU A 40 -18.35 2.08 24.21
CA GLU A 40 -19.33 2.68 25.11
C GLU A 40 -19.50 4.20 24.90
N GLN A 41 -20.01 4.56 23.72
CA GLN A 41 -20.72 5.83 23.54
C GLN A 41 -21.81 5.68 22.47
N VAL A 42 -22.71 4.72 22.69
CA VAL A 42 -24.03 4.70 22.07
C VAL A 42 -25.01 5.23 23.10
N GLN A 43 -25.32 6.53 23.06
CA GLN A 43 -26.69 7.04 23.22
C GLN A 43 -26.74 8.57 23.18
N LEU A 44 -27.85 9.04 22.61
CA LEU A 44 -28.31 10.43 22.50
C LEU A 44 -27.71 11.21 21.33
N GLN A 45 -28.49 11.30 20.25
CA GLN A 45 -29.22 12.53 19.88
C GLN A 45 -29.98 12.26 18.57
N HIS A 46 -31.30 12.19 18.69
CA HIS A 46 -32.21 12.20 17.55
C HIS A 46 -32.19 13.60 16.91
N GLY A 47 -31.40 13.79 15.86
CA GLY A 47 -31.47 14.97 15.00
C GLY A 47 -31.91 14.56 13.60
N SER A 48 -33.16 14.83 13.23
CA SER A 48 -33.62 14.64 11.85
C SER A 48 -32.91 15.63 10.93
N CYS A 49 -31.78 15.22 10.33
CA CYS A 49 -31.13 15.99 9.28
C CYS A 49 -31.89 15.77 7.97
N PHE A 50 -32.81 16.70 7.66
CA PHE A 50 -33.28 16.91 6.29
C PHE A 50 -32.08 17.30 5.44
N ARG A 51 -31.51 16.33 4.71
CA ARG A 51 -30.58 16.59 3.61
C ARG A 51 -31.37 16.74 2.31
N PRO A 52 -30.98 17.66 1.40
CA PRO A 52 -31.61 17.80 0.09
C PRO A 52 -31.63 16.43 -0.61
N ARG A 53 -32.83 15.95 -0.90
CA ARG A 53 -33.09 14.63 -1.50
C ARG A 53 -32.94 14.74 -3.01
N ASP A 54 -31.77 14.38 -3.52
CA ASP A 54 -31.66 13.87 -4.88
C ASP A 54 -31.65 12.33 -4.77
N ASP A 55 -32.84 11.77 -4.55
CA ASP A 55 -33.26 10.36 -4.75
C ASP A 55 -34.43 10.03 -3.81
N ALA A 56 -35.59 10.65 -4.07
CA ALA A 56 -36.77 10.55 -3.21
C ALA A 56 -37.50 9.17 -3.26
N THR A 57 -36.97 8.16 -3.96
CA THR A 57 -37.70 6.89 -4.22
C THR A 57 -37.06 5.62 -3.64
N SER A 58 -35.83 5.66 -3.10
CA SER A 58 -35.21 4.45 -2.54
C SER A 58 -35.64 4.20 -1.08
N SER A 59 -36.10 2.98 -0.78
CA SER A 59 -36.34 2.55 0.60
C SER A 59 -35.02 2.52 1.40
N LYS A 60 -35.08 2.74 2.72
CA LYS A 60 -33.91 2.62 3.61
C LYS A 60 -33.15 1.31 3.39
N ALA A 61 -33.87 0.22 3.12
CA ALA A 61 -33.30 -1.09 2.83
C ALA A 61 -32.47 -1.12 1.53
N VAL A 62 -32.90 -0.41 0.49
CA VAL A 62 -32.20 -0.34 -0.81
C VAL A 62 -30.88 0.41 -0.68
N ARG A 63 -30.88 1.54 0.04
CA ARG A 63 -29.64 2.28 0.31
C ARG A 63 -28.62 1.46 1.07
N GLU A 64 -29.07 0.71 2.09
CA GLU A 64 -28.18 -0.15 2.85
C GLU A 64 -27.68 -1.35 2.04
N LYS A 65 -28.49 -1.91 1.15
CA LYS A 65 -28.04 -2.92 0.18
C LYS A 65 -26.90 -2.36 -0.67
N MET A 66 -27.08 -1.19 -1.29
CA MET A 66 -26.04 -0.55 -2.11
C MET A 66 -24.75 -0.29 -1.33
N ARG A 67 -24.84 0.10 -0.05
CA ARG A 67 -23.67 0.31 0.81
C ARG A 67 -22.92 -1.00 1.07
N ARG A 68 -23.63 -2.10 1.35
CA ARG A 68 -23.03 -3.42 1.57
C ARG A 68 -22.44 -4.02 0.31
N ASP A 69 -23.12 -3.85 -0.83
CA ASP A 69 -22.63 -4.30 -2.14
C ASP A 69 -21.29 -3.62 -2.45
N LYS A 70 -21.23 -2.27 -2.36
CA LYS A 70 -19.97 -1.50 -2.54
C LYS A 70 -18.85 -1.91 -1.57
N LEU A 71 -19.20 -2.27 -0.34
CA LEU A 71 -18.21 -2.75 0.63
C LEU A 71 -17.68 -4.14 0.24
N ASN A 72 -18.56 -5.03 -0.19
CA ASN A 72 -18.19 -6.38 -0.63
C ASN A 72 -17.33 -6.33 -1.90
N ASP A 73 -17.61 -5.42 -2.83
CA ASP A 73 -16.79 -5.22 -4.03
C ASP A 73 -15.33 -4.91 -3.68
N LYS A 74 -15.09 -4.09 -2.65
CA LYS A 74 -13.73 -3.79 -2.16
C LYS A 74 -13.03 -5.00 -1.54
N PHE A 75 -13.76 -5.83 -0.79
CA PHE A 75 -13.20 -7.08 -0.26
C PHE A 75 -12.86 -8.06 -1.38
N LEU A 76 -13.69 -8.09 -2.44
CA LEU A 76 -13.45 -8.93 -3.60
C LEU A 76 -12.18 -8.48 -4.36
N GLU A 77 -12.06 -7.18 -4.63
CA GLU A 77 -10.87 -6.58 -5.25
C GLU A 77 -9.61 -6.87 -4.43
N LEU A 78 -9.67 -6.65 -3.11
CA LEU A 78 -8.55 -6.94 -2.21
C LEU A 78 -8.16 -8.42 -2.26
N SER A 79 -9.13 -9.34 -2.16
CA SER A 79 -8.84 -10.77 -2.23
C SER A 79 -8.20 -11.21 -3.55
N GLY A 80 -8.62 -10.60 -4.67
CA GLY A 80 -8.03 -10.86 -5.98
C GLY A 80 -6.61 -10.30 -6.11
N ALA A 81 -6.30 -9.19 -5.43
CA ALA A 81 -4.96 -8.61 -5.40
C ALA A 81 -3.97 -9.43 -4.55
N LEU A 82 -4.44 -10.09 -3.49
CA LEU A 82 -3.60 -10.92 -2.61
C LEU A 82 -3.20 -12.24 -3.28
N GLU A 83 -4.15 -12.95 -3.87
CA GLU A 83 -3.88 -14.21 -4.57
C GLU A 83 -4.74 -14.35 -5.83
N PRO A 84 -4.15 -14.24 -7.03
CA PRO A 84 -4.86 -14.50 -8.28
C PRO A 84 -5.29 -15.99 -8.33
N GLY A 85 -6.58 -16.27 -8.14
CA GLY A 85 -7.15 -17.62 -8.24
C GLY A 85 -7.79 -18.17 -6.96
N ARG A 86 -7.76 -17.45 -5.84
CA ARG A 86 -8.45 -17.87 -4.60
C ARG A 86 -9.98 -17.82 -4.76
N PRO A 87 -10.75 -18.76 -4.18
CA PRO A 87 -12.21 -18.73 -4.22
C PRO A 87 -12.81 -17.46 -3.58
N LEU A 88 -13.81 -16.87 -4.24
CA LEU A 88 -14.52 -15.63 -3.88
C LEU A 88 -15.31 -15.69 -2.54
N LYS A 89 -15.18 -16.77 -1.77
CA LYS A 89 -15.87 -17.00 -0.49
C LYS A 89 -14.91 -16.96 0.70
N SER A 90 -13.87 -16.15 0.60
CA SER A 90 -12.86 -16.00 1.64
C SER A 90 -13.42 -15.18 2.81
N ASP A 91 -13.16 -15.64 4.04
CA ASP A 91 -13.61 -14.95 5.25
C ASP A 91 -13.02 -13.54 5.34
N LYS A 92 -13.84 -12.55 5.76
CA LYS A 92 -13.43 -11.13 5.76
C LYS A 92 -12.25 -10.87 6.70
N SER A 93 -12.19 -11.59 7.82
CA SER A 93 -11.07 -11.42 8.76
C SER A 93 -9.79 -12.02 8.18
N ALA A 94 -9.88 -13.18 7.54
CA ALA A 94 -8.76 -13.81 6.85
C ALA A 94 -8.17 -12.90 5.75
N ILE A 95 -9.01 -12.27 4.92
CA ILE A 95 -8.56 -11.32 3.89
C ILE A 95 -7.76 -10.16 4.52
N LEU A 96 -8.22 -9.60 5.64
CA LEU A 96 -7.53 -8.49 6.30
C LEU A 96 -6.20 -8.92 6.93
N ILE A 97 -6.16 -10.09 7.56
CA ILE A 97 -4.94 -10.65 8.15
C ILE A 97 -3.91 -10.94 7.05
N GLU A 98 -4.33 -11.59 5.97
CA GLU A 98 -3.48 -11.91 4.84
C GLU A 98 -2.91 -10.65 4.19
N ALA A 99 -3.74 -9.62 3.97
CA ALA A 99 -3.28 -8.33 3.48
C ALA A 99 -2.23 -7.68 4.39
N ALA A 100 -2.43 -7.72 5.71
CA ALA A 100 -1.47 -7.19 6.66
C ALA A 100 -0.13 -7.93 6.62
N CYS A 101 -0.16 -9.27 6.51
CA CYS A 101 1.03 -10.10 6.39
C CYS A 101 1.80 -9.82 5.08
N VAL A 102 1.10 -9.77 3.94
CA VAL A 102 1.73 -9.49 2.64
C VAL A 102 2.34 -8.08 2.61
N LEU A 103 1.66 -7.08 3.18
CA LEU A 103 2.21 -5.72 3.29
C LEU A 103 3.50 -5.68 4.12
N LEU A 104 3.56 -6.44 5.22
CA LEU A 104 4.77 -6.53 6.04
C LEU A 104 5.92 -7.17 5.25
N GLN A 105 5.65 -8.26 4.54
CA GLN A 105 6.63 -8.93 3.70
C GLN A 105 7.17 -8.01 2.60
N LEU A 106 6.29 -7.35 1.84
CA LEU A 106 6.70 -6.43 0.77
C LEU A 106 7.52 -5.25 1.28
N ARG A 107 7.23 -4.75 2.49
CA ARG A 107 8.06 -3.71 3.14
C ARG A 107 9.46 -4.22 3.46
N GLN A 108 9.58 -5.43 3.99
CA GLN A 108 10.87 -6.05 4.28
C GLN A 108 11.67 -6.29 2.99
N GLU A 109 11.03 -6.83 1.95
CA GLU A 109 11.66 -7.04 0.64
C GLU A 109 12.12 -5.73 0.01
N ALA A 110 11.29 -4.68 0.05
CA ALA A 110 11.66 -3.36 -0.45
C ALA A 110 12.89 -2.79 0.28
N GLN A 111 12.95 -2.95 1.61
CA GLN A 111 14.09 -2.50 2.41
C GLN A 111 15.38 -3.28 2.05
N GLN A 112 15.30 -4.61 1.92
CA GLN A 112 16.43 -5.44 1.51
C GLN A 112 16.92 -5.08 0.10
N LEU A 113 16.00 -4.82 -0.83
CA LEU A 113 16.34 -4.37 -2.18
C LEU A 113 17.02 -3.00 -2.18
N LYS A 114 16.59 -2.06 -1.32
CA LYS A 114 17.25 -0.76 -1.14
C LYS A 114 18.71 -0.95 -0.70
N GLU A 115 18.92 -1.71 0.37
CA GLU A 115 20.27 -1.96 0.90
C GLU A 115 21.17 -2.66 -0.11
N SER A 116 20.63 -3.61 -0.89
CA SER A 116 21.36 -4.27 -1.97
C SER A 116 21.71 -3.30 -3.09
N ASN A 117 20.78 -2.41 -3.47
CA ASN A 117 21.03 -1.38 -4.49
C ASN A 117 22.12 -0.41 -4.04
N ASP A 118 22.10 0.04 -2.79
CA ASP A 118 23.09 0.96 -2.22
C ASP A 118 24.48 0.33 -2.21
N LYS A 119 24.59 -0.94 -1.78
CA LYS A 119 25.84 -1.71 -1.83
C LYS A 119 26.38 -1.82 -3.27
N LEU A 120 25.50 -2.06 -4.25
CA LEU A 120 25.88 -2.10 -5.67
C LEU A 120 26.34 -0.74 -6.18
N ARG A 121 25.68 0.36 -5.82
CA ARG A 121 26.07 1.73 -6.18
C ARG A 121 27.43 2.10 -5.58
N GLU A 122 27.68 1.73 -4.33
CA GLU A 122 28.99 1.90 -3.71
C GLU A 122 30.07 1.11 -4.43
N ALA A 123 29.84 -0.16 -4.74
CA ALA A 123 30.78 -1.00 -5.48
C ALA A 123 31.06 -0.41 -6.87
N GLN A 124 30.04 0.08 -7.55
CA GLN A 124 30.17 0.76 -8.84
C GLN A 124 31.01 2.04 -8.71
N SER A 125 30.80 2.84 -7.66
CA SER A 125 31.56 4.06 -7.41
C SER A 125 33.03 3.74 -7.14
N LYS A 126 33.31 2.77 -6.24
CA LYS A 126 34.66 2.30 -5.92
C LYS A 126 35.40 1.80 -7.17
N ALA A 127 34.74 0.98 -7.99
CA ALA A 127 35.31 0.49 -9.24
C ALA A 127 35.68 1.62 -10.22
N LYS A 128 34.83 2.65 -10.35
CA LYS A 128 35.11 3.82 -11.18
C LYS A 128 36.30 4.63 -10.67
N GLN A 129 36.42 4.81 -9.34
CA GLN A 129 37.55 5.51 -8.73
C GLN A 129 38.87 4.79 -9.02
N LEU A 130 38.92 3.46 -8.86
CA LEU A 130 40.11 2.67 -9.16
C LEU A 130 40.52 2.77 -10.64
N LEU A 131 39.56 2.77 -11.57
CA LEU A 131 39.84 2.95 -13.00
C LEU A 131 40.43 4.33 -13.32
N SER A 132 39.97 5.38 -12.64
CA SER A 132 40.51 6.73 -12.82
C SER A 132 41.96 6.85 -12.34
N LEU A 133 42.33 6.14 -11.27
CA LEU A 133 43.71 6.11 -10.75
C LEU A 133 44.64 5.34 -11.69
N ALA A 134 44.20 4.21 -12.25
CA ALA A 134 44.99 3.40 -13.16
C ALA A 134 45.21 4.03 -14.56
N SER A 135 44.48 5.10 -14.90
CA SER A 135 44.65 5.82 -16.17
C SER A 135 45.57 7.05 -16.05
N ALA A 136 46.10 7.32 -14.85
CA ALA A 136 46.98 8.45 -14.56
C ALA A 136 48.48 8.10 -14.59
N ASP A 137 48.82 6.82 -14.76
CA ASP A 137 50.17 6.28 -15.02
C ASP A 137 50.33 5.90 -16.50
#